data_AF-A0A553ERG0-F1
#
_entry.id   AF-A0A553ERG0-F1
#
_cell.length_a   1.000
_cell.length_b   1.000
_cell.length_c   1.000
_cell.angle_alpha   90.00
_cell.angle_beta   90.00
_cell.angle_gamma   90.00
#
_symmetry.space_group_name_H-M   'P 1'
#
loop_
_entity.id
_entity.type
_entity.pdbx_description
1 polymer ?
#
loop_
_entity_poly.entity_id
_entity_poly.type
_entity_poly.pdbx_seq_one_letter_code
_entity_poly.pdbx_strand_id
1 'polypeptide(L)'
;MKRLSIVLLFISISFMTMKANNLSERKAKCIVLKRWDYPQRTPISSPIEAILDEHSIEVRFLENVDNQVTFQVKDQQGNIIFQNIMVTPNEQETYKIDLKGYKAGHYELLYIEEDITFIGEFEIEHSIP
;
A
#
# COMPACT_ATOMS: atom_id res chain seq x y z
N MET A 1 -9.78 -3.78 49.06
CA MET A 1 -9.84 -3.06 47.76
C MET A 1 -8.58 -3.17 46.90
N LYS A 2 -7.35 -3.29 47.46
CA LYS A 2 -6.11 -3.38 46.67
C LYS A 2 -6.04 -4.60 45.72
N ARG A 3 -6.56 -5.76 46.13
CA ARG A 3 -6.56 -6.99 45.30
C ARG A 3 -7.48 -6.91 44.07
N LEU A 4 -8.62 -6.22 44.18
CA LEU A 4 -9.56 -6.04 43.07
C LEU A 4 -8.99 -5.07 42.01
N SER A 5 -8.29 -4.03 42.45
CA SER A 5 -7.62 -3.06 41.57
C SER A 5 -6.54 -3.71 40.69
N ILE A 6 -5.77 -4.64 41.26
CA ILE A 6 -4.73 -5.38 40.52
C ILE A 6 -5.35 -6.26 39.42
N VAL A 7 -6.46 -6.95 39.71
CA VAL A 7 -7.14 -7.81 38.73
C VAL A 7 -7.71 -6.98 37.58
N LEU A 8 -8.32 -5.82 37.87
CA LEU A 8 -8.83 -4.92 36.84
C LEU A 8 -7.71 -4.34 35.96
N LEU A 9 -6.52 -4.10 36.54
CA LEU A 9 -5.35 -3.64 35.80
C LEU A 9 -4.81 -4.71 34.84
N PHE A 10 -4.81 -5.98 35.23
CA PHE A 10 -4.42 -7.07 34.33
C PHE A 10 -5.43 -7.30 33.19
N ILE A 11 -6.72 -7.10 33.47
CA ILE A 11 -7.78 -7.19 32.46
C ILE A 11 -7.61 -6.07 31.42
N SER A 12 -7.39 -4.81 31.85
CA SER A 12 -7.21 -3.69 30.92
C SER A 12 -5.94 -3.83 30.06
N ILE A 13 -4.84 -4.34 30.63
CA ILE A 13 -3.61 -4.64 29.86
C ILE A 13 -3.89 -5.73 28.81
N SER A 14 -4.65 -6.78 29.17
CA SER A 14 -5.02 -7.85 28.23
C SER A 14 -5.84 -7.35 27.04
N PHE A 15 -6.73 -6.37 27.25
CA PHE A 15 -7.47 -5.74 26.16
C PHE A 15 -6.58 -4.87 25.26
N MET A 16 -5.59 -4.17 25.83
CA MET A 16 -4.63 -3.39 25.05
C MET A 16 -3.72 -4.29 24.20
N THR A 17 -3.25 -5.41 24.74
CA THR A 17 -2.40 -6.37 24.00
C THR A 17 -3.17 -7.09 22.89
N MET A 18 -4.45 -7.44 23.10
CA MET A 18 -5.29 -8.03 22.05
C MET A 18 -5.52 -7.09 20.86
N LYS A 19 -5.69 -5.78 21.13
CA LYS A 19 -5.89 -4.77 20.08
C LYS A 19 -4.60 -4.53 19.26
N ALA A 20 -3.44 -4.57 19.90
CA ALA A 20 -2.14 -4.51 19.21
C ALA A 20 -1.86 -5.78 18.38
N ASN A 21 -2.24 -6.97 18.86
CA ASN A 21 -2.10 -8.22 18.10
C ASN A 21 -2.97 -8.26 16.83
N ASN A 22 -4.21 -7.76 16.89
CA ASN A 22 -5.07 -7.65 15.69
C ASN A 22 -4.46 -6.72 14.62
N LEU A 23 -3.74 -5.66 15.03
CA LEU A 23 -2.99 -4.80 14.10
C LEU A 23 -1.81 -5.53 13.45
N SER A 24 -1.20 -6.52 14.13
CA SER A 24 -0.11 -7.33 13.56
C SER A 24 -0.58 -8.42 12.60
N GLU A 25 -1.85 -8.84 12.70
CA GLU A 25 -2.45 -9.83 11.77
C GLU A 25 -2.83 -9.21 10.42
N ARG A 26 -3.00 -7.88 10.36
CA ARG A 26 -3.20 -7.18 9.10
C ARG A 26 -1.90 -7.28 8.31
N LYS A 27 -1.84 -8.22 7.36
CA LYS A 27 -0.69 -8.48 6.48
C LYS A 27 -0.47 -7.35 5.47
N ALA A 28 -0.35 -6.13 5.95
CA ALA A 28 0.01 -4.99 5.14
C ALA A 28 1.44 -5.22 4.59
N LYS A 29 1.58 -5.31 3.27
CA LYS A 29 2.88 -5.50 2.59
C LYS A 29 3.25 -4.22 1.86
N CYS A 30 4.43 -3.68 2.13
CA CYS A 30 4.95 -2.56 1.35
C CYS A 30 5.30 -3.04 -0.08
N ILE A 31 4.79 -2.32 -1.08
CA ILE A 31 5.12 -2.56 -2.49
C ILE A 31 6.37 -1.75 -2.81
N VAL A 32 7.46 -2.42 -3.14
CA VAL A 32 8.75 -1.77 -3.46
C VAL A 32 8.70 -1.25 -4.88
N LEU A 33 8.65 0.07 -5.02
CA LEU A 33 8.68 0.76 -6.31
C LEU A 33 10.12 0.99 -6.79
N LYS A 34 10.39 0.63 -8.05
CA LYS A 34 11.66 0.86 -8.73
C LYS A 34 11.42 1.68 -10.00
N ARG A 35 12.32 2.62 -10.29
CA ARG A 35 12.26 3.39 -11.54
C ARG A 35 12.54 2.48 -12.74
N TRP A 36 11.71 2.58 -13.78
CA TRP A 36 11.75 1.71 -14.96
C TRP A 36 12.89 2.02 -15.93
N ASP A 37 13.20 3.29 -16.17
CA ASP A 37 13.93 3.74 -17.36
C ASP A 37 15.38 4.18 -17.13
N TYR A 38 15.93 4.04 -15.92
CA TYR A 38 17.17 4.75 -15.55
C TYR A 38 18.38 3.85 -15.26
N PRO A 39 19.38 3.81 -16.16
CA PRO A 39 20.69 3.22 -15.86
C PRO A 39 21.65 4.28 -15.28
N GLN A 40 21.53 4.67 -13.99
CA GLN A 40 22.57 5.47 -13.32
C GLN A 40 22.77 5.19 -11.82
N ARG A 41 23.91 5.70 -11.33
CA ARG A 41 24.65 5.41 -10.09
C ARG A 41 24.05 5.99 -8.80
N THR A 42 22.97 6.76 -8.85
CA THR A 42 22.42 7.45 -7.67
C THR A 42 20.99 6.97 -7.41
N PRO A 43 20.66 6.49 -6.20
CA PRO A 43 19.29 6.11 -5.85
C PRO A 43 18.39 7.34 -5.89
N ILE A 44 17.29 7.27 -6.65
CA ILE A 44 16.19 8.24 -6.58
C ILE A 44 15.13 7.62 -5.68
N SER A 45 14.69 8.35 -4.66
CA SER A 45 13.58 7.93 -3.81
C SER A 45 12.29 7.88 -4.62
N SER A 46 11.45 6.88 -4.36
CA SER A 46 10.08 6.86 -4.88
C SER A 46 9.32 8.04 -4.28
N PRO A 47 8.57 8.83 -5.09
CA PRO A 47 7.78 9.96 -4.60
C PRO A 47 6.54 9.49 -3.80
N ILE A 48 6.24 8.18 -3.85
CA ILE A 48 5.13 7.56 -3.15
C ILE A 48 5.57 6.36 -2.32
N GLU A 49 4.80 6.07 -1.28
CA GLU A 49 4.76 4.79 -0.58
C GLU A 49 3.46 4.07 -0.96
N ALA A 50 3.54 2.79 -1.32
CA ALA A 50 2.39 1.96 -1.63
C ALA A 50 2.34 0.76 -0.69
N ILE A 51 1.19 0.53 -0.06
CA ILE A 51 0.97 -0.53 0.91
C ILE A 51 -0.19 -1.38 0.41
N LEU A 52 0.08 -2.66 0.17
CA LEU A 52 -0.94 -3.66 -0.09
C LEU A 52 -1.58 -4.08 1.23
N ASP A 53 -2.85 -3.75 1.39
CA ASP A 53 -3.75 -4.32 2.40
C ASP A 53 -4.63 -5.41 1.75
N GLU A 54 -5.41 -6.17 2.53
CA GLU A 54 -6.11 -7.39 2.09
C GLU A 54 -6.77 -7.30 0.70
N HIS A 55 -7.45 -6.18 0.40
CA HIS A 55 -8.18 -5.99 -0.85
C HIS A 55 -7.93 -4.61 -1.48
N SER A 56 -6.82 -3.96 -1.14
CA SER A 56 -6.57 -2.61 -1.66
C SER A 56 -5.11 -2.23 -1.59
N ILE A 57 -4.72 -1.30 -2.46
CA ILE A 57 -3.45 -0.60 -2.34
C ILE A 57 -3.72 0.78 -1.78
N GLU A 58 -3.10 1.09 -0.65
CA GLU A 58 -3.06 2.43 -0.08
C GLU A 58 -1.79 3.12 -0.57
N VAL A 59 -1.95 4.24 -1.25
CA VAL A 59 -0.88 5.05 -1.82
C VAL A 59 -0.80 6.37 -1.08
N ARG A 60 0.40 6.69 -0.61
CA ARG A 60 0.72 7.92 0.10
C ARG A 60 1.80 8.66 -0.64
N PHE A 61 1.56 9.93 -0.92
CA PHE A 61 2.58 10.83 -1.47
C PHE A 61 3.55 11.22 -0.36
N LEU A 62 4.85 11.09 -0.64
CA LEU A 62 5.93 11.48 0.27
C LEU A 62 6.42 12.91 0.00
N GLU A 63 6.08 13.45 -1.16
CA GLU A 63 6.45 14.77 -1.65
C GLU A 63 5.25 15.37 -2.40
N ASN A 64 5.13 16.70 -2.43
CA ASN A 64 4.14 17.40 -3.23
C ASN A 64 4.36 17.12 -4.72
N VAL A 65 3.28 16.74 -5.41
CA VAL A 65 3.30 16.51 -6.85
C VAL A 65 2.45 17.57 -7.53
N ASP A 66 3.10 18.48 -8.24
CA ASP A 66 2.42 19.55 -8.99
C ASP A 66 1.88 19.05 -10.34
N ASN A 67 2.38 17.91 -10.80
CA ASN A 67 2.07 17.32 -12.08
C ASN A 67 0.86 16.37 -12.03
N GLN A 68 0.34 16.04 -13.21
CA GLN A 68 -0.64 14.99 -13.35
C GLN A 68 0.03 13.62 -13.15
N VAL A 69 -0.58 12.80 -12.31
CA VAL A 69 -0.12 11.43 -12.03
C VAL A 69 -1.09 10.43 -12.64
N THR A 70 -0.55 9.36 -13.21
CA THR A 70 -1.33 8.18 -13.63
C THR A 70 -0.93 6.98 -12.81
N PHE A 71 -1.93 6.31 -12.22
CA PHE A 71 -1.77 4.99 -11.64
C PHE A 71 -2.29 3.94 -12.61
N GLN A 72 -1.54 2.86 -12.82
CA GLN A 72 -2.02 1.67 -13.52
C GLN A 72 -1.78 0.42 -12.68
N VAL A 73 -2.68 -0.55 -12.77
CA VAL A 73 -2.41 -1.92 -12.33
C VAL A 73 -2.41 -2.82 -13.55
N LYS A 74 -1.35 -3.62 -13.70
CA LYS A 74 -1.25 -4.63 -14.74
C LYS A 74 -1.36 -6.03 -14.14
N ASP A 75 -2.05 -6.91 -14.86
CA ASP A 75 -2.05 -8.33 -14.54
C ASP A 75 -0.76 -9.02 -15.01
N GLN A 76 -0.59 -10.29 -14.62
CA GLN A 76 0.50 -11.18 -15.05
C GLN A 76 0.67 -11.35 -16.58
N GLN A 77 -0.32 -10.98 -17.40
CA GLN A 77 -0.20 -10.96 -18.86
C GLN A 77 0.25 -9.59 -19.39
N GLY A 78 0.44 -8.61 -18.52
CA GLY A 78 0.77 -7.23 -18.85
C GLY A 78 -0.43 -6.37 -19.26
N ASN A 79 -1.66 -6.88 -19.11
CA ASN A 79 -2.86 -6.11 -19.44
C ASN A 79 -3.13 -5.08 -18.35
N ILE A 80 -3.45 -3.84 -18.75
CA ILE A 80 -3.89 -2.81 -17.82
C ILE A 80 -5.32 -3.12 -17.37
N ILE A 81 -5.50 -3.52 -16.12
CA ILE A 81 -6.79 -3.90 -15.52
C ILE A 81 -7.39 -2.79 -14.66
N PHE A 82 -6.60 -1.76 -14.36
CA PHE A 82 -6.99 -0.56 -13.67
C PHE A 82 -6.16 0.61 -14.19
N GLN A 83 -6.80 1.77 -14.37
CA GLN A 83 -6.10 3.02 -14.62
C GLN A 83 -6.88 4.17 -14.00
N ASN A 84 -6.17 5.06 -13.30
CA ASN A 84 -6.72 6.33 -12.84
C ASN A 84 -5.74 7.47 -13.09
N ILE A 85 -6.28 8.65 -13.36
CA ILE A 85 -5.53 9.88 -13.57
C ILE A 85 -5.90 10.84 -12.44
N MET A 86 -4.89 11.35 -11.73
CA MET A 86 -5.04 12.35 -10.68
C MET A 86 -4.42 13.66 -11.14
N VAL A 87 -5.22 14.72 -11.14
CA VAL A 87 -4.77 16.10 -11.37
C VAL A 87 -4.62 16.71 -9.98
N THR A 88 -3.41 17.19 -9.65
CA THR A 88 -3.04 17.76 -8.34
C THR A 88 -3.22 16.81 -7.14
N PRO A 89 -2.40 15.75 -7.02
CA PRO A 89 -2.41 14.90 -5.83
C PRO A 89 -1.99 15.72 -4.58
N ASN A 90 -2.83 15.75 -3.56
CA ASN A 90 -2.54 16.41 -2.30
C ASN A 90 -1.85 15.44 -1.33
N GLU A 91 -0.75 15.85 -0.70
CA GLU A 91 -0.01 15.11 0.34
C GLU A 91 -0.91 14.61 1.49
N GLN A 92 -2.03 15.29 1.76
CA GLN A 92 -2.89 15.00 2.90
C GLN A 92 -3.85 13.84 2.70
N GLU A 93 -4.09 13.39 1.45
CA GLU A 93 -5.04 12.32 1.17
C GLU A 93 -4.32 11.04 0.76
N THR A 94 -4.57 9.97 1.51
CA THR A 94 -4.19 8.62 1.10
C THR A 94 -5.09 8.20 -0.05
N TYR A 95 -4.50 7.96 -1.22
CA TYR A 95 -5.23 7.42 -2.36
C TYR A 95 -5.41 5.92 -2.22
N LYS A 96 -6.59 5.39 -2.57
CA LYS A 96 -6.91 3.98 -2.39
C LYS A 96 -7.35 3.35 -3.70
N ILE A 97 -6.66 2.29 -4.09
CA ILE A 97 -7.01 1.45 -5.24
C ILE A 97 -7.71 0.21 -4.68
N ASP A 98 -8.99 0.03 -5.02
CA ASP A 98 -9.74 -1.17 -4.65
C ASP A 98 -9.34 -2.34 -5.57
N LEU A 99 -8.98 -3.47 -4.96
CA LEU A 99 -8.62 -4.71 -5.65
C LEU A 99 -9.70 -5.79 -5.52
N LYS A 100 -10.86 -5.47 -4.91
CA LYS A 100 -11.93 -6.43 -4.71
C LYS A 100 -12.45 -6.98 -6.03
N GLY A 101 -12.46 -8.31 -6.12
CA GLY A 101 -12.90 -9.04 -7.31
C GLY A 101 -11.78 -9.34 -8.32
N TYR A 102 -10.56 -8.84 -8.10
CA TYR A 102 -9.39 -9.35 -8.82
C TYR A 102 -9.02 -10.74 -8.33
N LYS A 103 -8.52 -11.56 -9.26
CA LYS A 103 -8.13 -12.95 -9.01
C LYS A 103 -6.79 -12.98 -8.26
N ALA A 104 -6.52 -14.06 -7.55
CA ALA A 104 -5.18 -14.31 -7.04
C ALA A 104 -4.17 -14.41 -8.20
N GLY A 105 -2.98 -13.86 -7.99
CA GLY A 105 -1.94 -13.82 -9.01
C GLY A 105 -0.93 -12.71 -8.77
N HIS A 106 0.02 -12.61 -9.70
CA HIS A 106 1.04 -11.57 -9.73
C HIS A 106 0.55 -10.35 -10.53
N TYR A 107 0.87 -9.17 -10.02
CA TYR A 107 0.44 -7.88 -10.56
C TYR A 107 1.56 -6.84 -10.45
N GLU A 108 1.49 -5.84 -11.32
CA GLU A 108 2.37 -4.67 -11.27
C GLU A 108 1.54 -3.41 -10.99
N LEU A 109 2.00 -2.59 -10.05
CA LEU A 109 1.56 -1.22 -9.85
C LEU A 109 2.53 -0.29 -10.57
N LEU A 110 2.00 0.57 -11.43
CA LEU A 110 2.77 1.62 -12.09
C LEU A 110 2.31 2.98 -11.56
N TYR A 111 3.28 3.80 -11.18
CA TYR A 111 3.15 5.23 -10.98
C TYR A 111 3.84 5.94 -12.14
N ILE A 112 3.11 6.81 -12.83
CA ILE A 112 3.62 7.54 -14.01
C ILE A 112 3.37 9.03 -13.76
N GLU A 113 4.45 9.80 -13.79
CA GLU A 113 4.45 11.25 -13.67
C GLU A 113 5.33 11.80 -14.80
N GLU A 114 4.74 12.56 -15.72
CA GLU A 114 5.41 13.03 -16.93
C GLU A 114 6.14 11.90 -17.70
N ASP A 115 7.48 11.92 -17.74
CA ASP A 115 8.33 10.92 -18.37
C ASP A 115 8.89 9.88 -17.38
N ILE A 116 8.61 10.04 -16.08
CA ILE A 116 9.10 9.16 -15.02
C ILE A 116 8.09 8.05 -14.74
N THR A 117 8.55 6.81 -14.77
CA THR A 117 7.75 5.64 -14.40
C THR A 117 8.41 4.86 -13.27
N PHE A 118 7.66 4.59 -12.21
CA PHE A 118 8.01 3.65 -11.16
C PHE A 118 7.11 2.41 -11.25
N ILE A 119 7.69 1.23 -11.05
CA ILE A 119 6.99 -0.06 -11.07
C ILE A 119 7.22 -0.78 -9.75
N GLY A 120 6.14 -1.25 -9.15
CA GLY A 120 6.16 -2.12 -7.98
C GLY A 120 5.43 -3.42 -8.26
N GLU A 121 6.05 -4.54 -7.94
CA GLU A 121 5.45 -5.87 -8.08
C GLU A 121 4.73 -6.27 -6.79
N PHE A 122 3.56 -6.90 -6.91
CA PHE A 122 2.80 -7.42 -5.77
C PHE A 122 1.99 -8.66 -6.13
N GLU A 123 1.56 -9.40 -5.10
CA GLU A 123 0.73 -10.59 -5.26
C GLU A 123 -0.58 -10.44 -4.50
N ILE A 124 -1.68 -10.77 -5.17
CA ILE A 124 -2.98 -10.97 -4.51
C ILE A 124 -3.02 -12.43 -4.08
N GLU A 125 -3.05 -12.66 -2.77
CA GLU A 125 -3.27 -13.98 -2.18
C GLU A 125 -4.77 -14.14 -1.88
N HIS A 126 -5.38 -15.25 -2.29
CA HIS A 126 -6.63 -15.67 -1.66
C HIS A 126 -6.27 -16.52 -0.45
N SER A 127 -6.74 -16.11 0.73
CA SER A 127 -6.76 -17.01 1.88
C SER A 127 -7.56 -18.24 1.48
N ILE A 128 -6.91 -19.40 1.50
CA ILE A 128 -7.62 -20.68 1.44
C ILE A 128 -8.51 -20.71 2.71
N PRO A 129 -9.83 -20.82 2.57
CA PRO A 129 -10.74 -20.85 3.71
C PRO A 129 -10.49 -22.06 4.62
#